data_AF-A0A6V7BSK8-F1
#
_entry.id   AF-A0A6V7BSK8-F1
#
_cell.length_a   1.000
_cell.length_b   1.000
_cell.length_c   1.000
_cell.angle_alpha   90.00
_cell.angle_beta   90.00
_cell.angle_gamma   90.00
#
_symmetry.space_group_name_H-M   'P 1'
#
loop_
_entity.id
_entity.type
_entity.pdbx_description
1 polymer ?
#
loop_
_entity_poly.entity_id
_entity_poly.type
_entity_poly.pdbx_seq_one_letter_code
_entity_poly.pdbx_strand_id
1 'polypeptide(L)'
;MNLAIPSHSTASLQPSSFSPSEQQALTAVIMSMLAYCMQRLLSDMMQPQDQPSSDGQQPTNFNSTPSMPPSNPPCSTNPGGQHGSGSGAGNGNGNGNGNNGGNGSNGGNGSNTSGTGTGTGNGASPTNPGHSATPTPTDGAHGTPGPTGTQAPLPPGKVVTAPPGIQNKPIVVHKGEVFDGKGQLYTGGPGLGDGSQNEHQQPLFVVEDGGSLCNVRMGGTGDGVHFMASGKMVNCVNEDVSEDAVTIDGQGNREHDAGIAGCSPEVSGRPKVEIINCTFKNAADKVVQDNGAADVVMSGDTVEGASKVFRTNGGHADIDSHLQVENCEFNQVKEAVFRTDAPGATVTLANLKTDAPDEVIAPDASQATGATRIGHKAYSG
;
A
#
# COMPACT_ATOMS: atom_id res chain seq x y z
N MET A 1 8.39 79.66 7.85
CA MET A 1 8.70 78.39 7.17
C MET A 1 7.64 77.39 7.60
N ASN A 2 6.68 77.06 6.72
CA ASN A 2 5.63 76.08 7.02
C ASN A 2 6.08 74.71 6.51
N LEU A 3 6.17 73.73 7.42
CA LEU A 3 6.38 72.33 7.05
C LEU A 3 5.03 71.72 6.65
N ALA A 4 4.89 71.37 5.38
CA ALA A 4 3.73 70.65 4.87
C ALA A 4 3.88 69.14 5.18
N ILE A 5 2.82 68.54 5.71
CA ILE A 5 2.72 67.09 5.91
C ILE A 5 2.20 66.48 4.60
N PRO A 6 2.91 65.52 3.96
CA PRO A 6 2.41 64.84 2.77
C PRO A 6 1.33 63.81 3.15
N SER A 7 0.27 63.76 2.34
CA SER A 7 -0.84 62.82 2.49
C SER A 7 -0.45 61.39 2.14
N HIS A 8 -0.87 60.43 2.97
CA HIS A 8 -0.79 59.01 2.61
C HIS A 8 -1.73 58.72 1.42
N SER A 9 -1.16 58.27 0.31
CA SER A 9 -1.93 57.72 -0.81
C SER A 9 -2.26 56.25 -0.52
N THR A 10 -3.53 55.88 -0.68
CA THR A 10 -3.97 54.48 -0.62
C THR A 10 -3.44 53.72 -1.82
N ALA A 11 -2.49 52.81 -1.61
CA ALA A 11 -2.03 51.91 -2.65
C ALA A 11 -3.16 50.96 -3.07
N SER A 12 -3.73 51.19 -4.24
CA SER A 12 -4.62 50.23 -4.91
C SER A 12 -3.84 48.97 -5.25
N LEU A 13 -4.36 47.80 -4.86
CA LEU A 13 -3.84 46.51 -5.31
C LEU A 13 -3.83 46.48 -6.85
N GLN A 14 -2.67 46.21 -7.46
CA GLN A 14 -2.60 46.01 -8.90
C GLN A 14 -3.35 44.73 -9.29
N PRO A 15 -4.12 44.72 -10.39
CA PRO A 15 -4.66 43.48 -10.94
C PRO A 15 -3.53 42.56 -11.41
N SER A 16 -3.78 41.26 -11.32
CA SER A 16 -2.81 40.18 -11.50
C SER A 16 -2.08 40.19 -12.85
N SER A 17 -0.76 39.98 -12.82
CA SER A 17 0.13 39.99 -13.99
C SER A 17 0.20 38.63 -14.70
N PHE A 18 -0.93 37.95 -14.85
CA PHE A 18 -1.02 36.69 -15.61
C PHE A 18 -1.37 36.97 -17.07
N SER A 19 -0.74 36.26 -17.99
CA SER A 19 -1.11 36.26 -19.40
C SER A 19 -2.53 35.71 -19.57
N PRO A 20 -3.23 36.04 -20.68
CA PRO A 20 -4.57 35.51 -20.94
C PRO A 20 -4.61 33.96 -20.94
N SER A 21 -3.54 33.31 -21.41
CA SER A 21 -3.36 31.86 -21.37
C SER A 21 -3.24 31.29 -19.95
N GLU A 22 -2.49 31.95 -19.06
CA GLU A 22 -2.37 31.54 -17.65
C GLU A 22 -3.67 31.78 -16.88
N GLN A 23 -4.37 32.87 -17.17
CA GLN A 23 -5.72 33.10 -16.63
C GLN A 23 -6.72 32.03 -17.12
N GLN A 24 -6.60 31.59 -18.37
CA GLN A 24 -7.47 30.55 -18.93
C GLN A 24 -7.14 29.16 -18.34
N ALA A 25 -5.86 28.83 -18.15
CA ALA A 25 -5.42 27.62 -17.44
C ALA A 25 -5.86 27.64 -15.97
N LEU A 26 -5.64 28.74 -15.25
CA LEU A 26 -6.10 28.90 -13.86
C LEU A 26 -7.63 28.83 -13.76
N THR A 27 -8.37 29.40 -14.70
CA THR A 27 -9.83 29.27 -14.77
C THR A 27 -10.24 27.83 -15.05
N ALA A 28 -9.54 27.10 -15.91
CA ALA A 28 -9.81 25.68 -16.16
C ALA A 28 -9.56 24.82 -14.91
N VAL A 29 -8.47 25.05 -14.17
CA VAL A 29 -8.16 24.37 -12.90
C VAL A 29 -9.17 24.73 -11.81
N ILE A 30 -9.57 26.00 -11.69
CA ILE A 30 -10.62 26.41 -10.75
C ILE A 30 -11.97 25.77 -11.12
N MET A 31 -12.30 25.66 -12.41
CA MET A 31 -13.53 25.03 -12.87
C MET A 31 -13.52 23.51 -12.71
N SER A 32 -12.38 22.83 -12.88
CA SER A 32 -12.27 21.39 -12.60
C SER A 32 -12.33 21.11 -11.09
N MET A 33 -11.67 21.92 -10.26
CA MET A 33 -11.84 21.91 -8.80
C MET A 33 -13.29 22.12 -8.39
N LEU A 34 -13.98 23.10 -8.97
CA LEU A 34 -15.38 23.39 -8.67
C LEU A 34 -16.31 22.27 -9.14
N ALA A 35 -16.03 21.66 -10.30
CA ALA A 35 -16.76 20.50 -10.80
C ALA A 35 -16.57 19.28 -9.89
N TYR A 36 -15.35 19.00 -9.44
CA TYR A 36 -15.04 17.93 -8.48
C TYR A 36 -15.79 18.13 -7.16
N CYS A 37 -15.72 19.34 -6.57
CA CYS A 37 -16.48 19.67 -5.36
C CYS A 37 -18.00 19.53 -5.54
N MET A 38 -18.54 19.98 -6.69
CA MET A 38 -19.97 19.87 -7.01
C MET A 38 -20.41 18.41 -7.22
N GLN A 39 -19.62 17.60 -7.94
CA GLN A 39 -19.89 16.18 -8.17
C GLN A 39 -19.86 15.39 -6.86
N ARG A 40 -18.87 15.65 -5.98
CA ARG A 40 -18.79 15.03 -4.66
C ARG A 40 -19.98 15.39 -3.77
N LEU A 41 -20.37 16.68 -3.72
CA LEU A 41 -21.56 17.14 -2.99
C LEU A 41 -22.87 16.55 -3.55
N LEU A 42 -22.97 16.38 -4.87
CA LEU A 42 -24.14 15.75 -5.50
C LEU A 42 -24.23 14.25 -5.20
N SER A 43 -23.10 13.55 -5.11
CA SER A 43 -23.04 12.14 -4.73
C SER A 43 -23.47 11.93 -3.27
N ASP A 44 -22.99 12.75 -2.33
CA ASP A 44 -23.44 12.74 -0.93
C ASP A 44 -24.96 12.99 -0.80
N MET A 45 -25.52 13.86 -1.64
CA MET A 45 -26.96 14.17 -1.64
C MET A 45 -27.84 13.10 -2.32
N MET A 46 -27.25 12.11 -2.99
CA MET A 46 -27.98 11.09 -3.77
C MET A 46 -27.85 9.66 -3.24
N GLN A 47 -27.11 9.40 -2.17
CA GLN A 47 -27.14 8.10 -1.49
C GLN A 47 -28.54 7.81 -0.92
N PRO A 48 -29.19 6.68 -1.28
CA PRO A 48 -30.39 6.24 -0.61
C PRO A 48 -30.09 5.88 0.84
N GLN A 49 -30.88 6.40 1.78
CA GLN A 49 -30.84 5.92 3.17
C GLN A 49 -31.47 4.53 3.23
N ASP A 50 -30.65 3.48 3.30
CA ASP A 50 -31.14 2.12 3.51
C ASP A 50 -31.83 2.01 4.89
N GLN A 51 -33.15 1.85 4.88
CA GLN A 51 -33.92 1.52 6.08
C GLN A 51 -33.82 0.02 6.41
N PRO A 52 -33.53 -0.36 7.67
CA PRO A 52 -33.67 -1.74 8.10
C PRO A 52 -35.16 -2.13 8.17
N SER A 53 -35.50 -3.29 7.61
CA SER A 53 -36.86 -3.83 7.60
C SER A 53 -37.23 -4.47 8.95
N SER A 54 -38.41 -4.18 9.50
CA SER A 54 -39.10 -5.02 10.50
C SER A 54 -40.58 -4.65 10.64
N ASP A 55 -41.38 -5.63 11.08
CA ASP A 55 -42.85 -5.63 10.97
C ASP A 55 -43.59 -4.59 11.82
N GLY A 56 -44.81 -4.27 11.39
CA GLY A 56 -45.51 -3.06 11.80
C GLY A 56 -46.37 -3.13 13.06
N GLN A 57 -46.52 -1.97 13.72
CA GLN A 57 -47.77 -1.52 14.34
C GLN A 57 -47.83 0.01 14.38
N GLN A 58 -49.04 0.58 14.36
CA GLN A 58 -49.29 2.03 14.23
C GLN A 58 -49.05 2.82 15.55
N PRO A 59 -48.91 4.17 15.49
CA PRO A 59 -48.19 4.93 16.50
C PRO A 59 -49.06 5.57 17.60
N THR A 60 -48.40 5.94 18.71
CA THR A 60 -48.86 6.98 19.64
C THR A 60 -47.71 7.91 20.01
N ASN A 61 -47.94 9.22 19.94
CA ASN A 61 -47.02 10.30 20.34
C ASN A 61 -46.40 10.10 21.73
N PHE A 62 -45.19 10.63 21.97
CA PHE A 62 -45.01 11.90 22.70
C PHE A 62 -43.57 12.43 22.64
N ASN A 63 -43.45 13.75 22.79
CA ASN A 63 -42.23 14.57 22.68
C ASN A 63 -41.62 14.83 24.08
N SER A 64 -40.29 14.73 24.26
CA SER A 64 -39.49 15.56 25.20
C SER A 64 -37.98 15.27 25.13
N THR A 65 -37.18 16.31 25.40
CA THR A 65 -35.72 16.38 25.38
C THR A 65 -35.03 15.85 26.65
N PRO A 66 -33.68 15.60 26.64
CA PRO A 66 -32.99 14.81 27.67
C PRO A 66 -32.42 15.62 28.85
N SER A 67 -32.08 14.93 29.94
CA SER A 67 -31.31 15.47 31.08
C SER A 67 -30.28 14.46 31.60
N MET A 68 -29.11 14.95 32.04
CA MET A 68 -27.97 14.14 32.52
C MET A 68 -28.07 13.78 34.03
N PRO A 69 -27.40 12.70 34.48
CA PRO A 69 -27.24 12.39 35.90
C PRO A 69 -25.94 12.98 36.52
N PRO A 70 -25.95 13.48 37.78
CA PRO A 70 -24.76 13.89 38.52
C PRO A 70 -24.26 12.84 39.56
N SER A 71 -23.20 13.20 40.29
CA SER A 71 -22.22 12.36 40.99
C SER A 71 -22.49 11.97 42.48
N ASN A 72 -21.74 10.94 42.93
CA ASN A 72 -21.36 10.51 44.32
C ASN A 72 -21.12 11.66 45.35
N PRO A 73 -21.04 11.43 46.71
CA PRO A 73 -20.30 10.35 47.43
C PRO A 73 -20.90 9.96 48.84
N PRO A 74 -20.19 9.55 49.95
CA PRO A 74 -18.90 8.85 50.19
C PRO A 74 -18.89 7.64 51.22
N CYS A 75 -17.90 6.73 51.06
CA CYS A 75 -17.00 6.05 52.06
C CYS A 75 -17.44 5.48 53.45
N SER A 76 -17.02 4.24 53.80
CA SER A 76 -16.06 3.92 54.90
C SER A 76 -15.85 2.42 55.29
N THR A 77 -14.57 2.02 55.49
CA THR A 77 -14.01 0.95 56.38
C THR A 77 -14.11 -0.58 56.08
N ASN A 78 -13.08 -1.29 56.60
CA ASN A 78 -12.55 -2.65 56.30
C ASN A 78 -12.67 -3.56 57.58
N PRO A 79 -12.07 -4.76 57.75
CA PRO A 79 -11.75 -5.93 56.89
C PRO A 79 -12.24 -7.31 57.44
N GLY A 80 -12.10 -8.41 56.65
CA GLY A 80 -11.73 -9.73 57.19
C GLY A 80 -12.65 -10.94 56.87
N GLY A 81 -12.04 -12.13 56.66
CA GLY A 81 -12.75 -13.42 56.55
C GLY A 81 -12.02 -14.49 55.72
N GLN A 82 -11.54 -15.56 56.36
CA GLN A 82 -10.90 -16.73 55.73
C GLN A 82 -11.82 -17.98 55.77
N HIS A 83 -11.37 -19.05 55.08
CA HIS A 83 -11.74 -20.48 55.21
C HIS A 83 -13.01 -21.00 54.49
N GLY A 84 -12.86 -22.19 53.89
CA GLY A 84 -13.91 -22.95 53.20
C GLY A 84 -13.36 -24.13 52.40
N SER A 85 -12.93 -25.19 53.09
CA SER A 85 -12.27 -26.39 52.51
C SER A 85 -13.22 -27.37 51.83
N GLY A 86 -12.75 -28.06 50.77
CA GLY A 86 -13.44 -29.20 50.15
C GLY A 86 -12.46 -30.21 49.54
N SER A 87 -12.27 -31.36 50.20
CA SER A 87 -11.32 -32.42 49.83
C SER A 87 -12.00 -33.60 49.12
N GLY A 88 -11.32 -34.24 48.17
CA GLY A 88 -11.76 -35.51 47.58
C GLY A 88 -10.70 -36.16 46.70
N ALA A 89 -9.97 -37.14 47.24
CA ALA A 89 -8.96 -37.92 46.52
C ALA A 89 -9.46 -39.36 46.25
N GLY A 90 -9.06 -39.92 45.11
CA GLY A 90 -9.28 -41.34 44.73
C GLY A 90 -8.16 -41.77 43.76
N ASN A 91 -7.60 -42.96 43.94
CA ASN A 91 -6.22 -43.26 43.53
C ASN A 91 -6.04 -44.68 42.94
N GLY A 92 -5.13 -44.82 41.96
CA GLY A 92 -4.62 -46.09 41.40
C GLY A 92 -5.60 -46.89 40.51
N ASN A 93 -5.20 -47.82 39.65
CA ASN A 93 -3.89 -48.30 39.14
C ASN A 93 -4.24 -48.97 37.77
N GLY A 94 -3.43 -49.11 36.71
CA GLY A 94 -2.03 -49.56 36.60
C GLY A 94 -1.93 -50.55 35.39
N ASN A 95 -0.71 -50.82 34.89
CA ASN A 95 -0.36 -51.61 33.68
C ASN A 95 -0.68 -51.00 32.30
N GLY A 96 0.19 -51.13 31.28
CA GLY A 96 1.57 -51.64 31.29
C GLY A 96 2.07 -52.20 29.94
N ASN A 97 3.32 -51.86 29.57
CA ASN A 97 4.15 -52.33 28.43
C ASN A 97 3.66 -52.03 26.99
N GLY A 98 4.54 -51.79 26.00
CA GLY A 98 5.99 -51.51 26.05
C GLY A 98 6.86 -52.29 25.04
N ASN A 99 7.76 -51.58 24.36
CA ASN A 99 8.96 -52.05 23.64
C ASN A 99 8.73 -52.93 22.36
N ASN A 100 9.68 -53.13 21.43
CA ASN A 100 11.09 -52.72 21.36
C ASN A 100 11.65 -52.63 19.92
N GLY A 101 12.73 -51.85 19.74
CA GLY A 101 13.96 -52.20 18.98
C GLY A 101 13.92 -52.35 17.44
N GLY A 102 15.03 -52.24 16.71
CA GLY A 102 16.42 -51.88 17.10
C GLY A 102 17.49 -52.57 16.23
N ASN A 103 18.66 -51.93 16.09
CA ASN A 103 19.95 -52.45 15.57
C ASN A 103 20.18 -52.57 14.04
N GLY A 104 21.45 -52.40 13.62
CA GLY A 104 21.94 -52.80 12.28
C GLY A 104 23.10 -51.96 11.72
N SER A 105 24.36 -52.30 12.04
CA SER A 105 25.56 -51.68 11.43
C SER A 105 26.26 -52.58 10.40
N ASN A 106 26.68 -52.01 9.27
CA ASN A 106 27.80 -52.43 8.40
C ASN A 106 28.06 -51.28 7.40
N GLY A 107 29.23 -51.00 6.84
CA GLY A 107 30.48 -51.76 6.77
C GLY A 107 30.93 -51.82 5.30
N GLY A 108 31.82 -50.90 4.87
CA GLY A 108 32.20 -50.79 3.44
C GLY A 108 33.46 -49.93 3.22
N ASN A 109 34.59 -50.59 3.05
CA ASN A 109 35.89 -50.00 2.73
C ASN A 109 36.12 -49.96 1.20
N GLY A 110 36.78 -48.92 0.69
CA GLY A 110 37.15 -48.81 -0.74
C GLY A 110 38.20 -47.72 -0.96
N SER A 111 39.37 -48.09 -1.48
CA SER A 111 40.58 -47.26 -1.50
C SER A 111 41.19 -47.13 -2.90
N ASN A 112 41.64 -45.90 -3.22
CA ASN A 112 42.78 -45.54 -4.07
C ASN A 112 42.85 -46.01 -5.55
N THR A 113 42.83 -45.03 -6.48
CA THR A 113 43.82 -44.81 -7.57
C THR A 113 43.62 -43.38 -8.09
N SER A 114 44.57 -42.45 -7.95
CA SER A 114 45.78 -42.28 -8.77
C SER A 114 45.50 -42.04 -10.27
N GLY A 115 45.65 -40.79 -10.70
CA GLY A 115 45.52 -40.34 -12.10
C GLY A 115 46.25 -39.02 -12.32
N THR A 116 47.55 -39.08 -12.61
CA THR A 116 48.44 -37.92 -12.83
C THR A 116 48.41 -37.39 -14.26
N GLY A 117 48.48 -36.06 -14.43
CA GLY A 117 48.77 -35.41 -15.71
C GLY A 117 48.60 -33.88 -15.62
N THR A 118 49.59 -33.13 -15.10
CA THR A 118 50.67 -32.47 -15.88
C THR A 118 50.20 -31.71 -17.13
N GLY A 119 50.15 -30.38 -17.04
CA GLY A 119 49.76 -29.50 -18.16
C GLY A 119 49.96 -28.02 -17.83
N THR A 120 51.22 -27.58 -17.74
CA THR A 120 51.61 -26.18 -17.48
C THR A 120 51.31 -25.25 -18.66
N GLY A 121 50.85 -24.01 -18.39
CA GLY A 121 50.70 -22.97 -19.41
C GLY A 121 50.41 -21.58 -18.84
N ASN A 122 51.45 -20.84 -18.45
CA ASN A 122 51.32 -19.44 -18.01
C ASN A 122 51.06 -18.51 -19.21
N GLY A 123 50.17 -17.53 -19.02
CA GLY A 123 50.04 -16.34 -19.88
C GLY A 123 49.40 -15.22 -19.09
N ALA A 124 50.14 -14.15 -18.78
CA ALA A 124 49.71 -13.13 -17.82
C ALA A 124 49.55 -11.74 -18.45
N SER A 125 48.34 -11.16 -18.30
CA SER A 125 47.99 -9.71 -18.19
C SER A 125 48.39 -8.72 -19.30
N PRO A 126 47.84 -7.47 -19.33
CA PRO A 126 46.79 -6.84 -18.49
C PRO A 126 45.53 -6.40 -19.32
N THR A 127 44.57 -5.52 -18.96
CA THR A 127 44.41 -4.51 -17.87
C THR A 127 42.92 -4.13 -17.65
N ASN A 128 42.58 -3.65 -16.44
CA ASN A 128 41.47 -2.74 -16.09
C ASN A 128 39.98 -3.19 -16.19
N PRO A 129 39.06 -2.58 -15.41
CA PRO A 129 38.04 -3.37 -14.69
C PRO A 129 36.59 -2.83 -14.76
N GLY A 130 35.66 -3.54 -14.12
CA GLY A 130 34.45 -2.94 -13.57
C GLY A 130 33.12 -3.31 -14.21
N HIS A 131 32.75 -4.59 -14.18
CA HIS A 131 31.34 -4.99 -14.24
C HIS A 131 30.99 -5.79 -12.99
N SER A 132 30.09 -5.24 -12.17
CA SER A 132 29.52 -5.93 -11.01
C SER A 132 28.65 -7.09 -11.49
N ALA A 133 28.74 -8.24 -10.83
CA ALA A 133 28.08 -9.45 -11.28
C ALA A 133 26.56 -9.39 -11.07
N THR A 134 25.80 -9.61 -12.14
CA THR A 134 24.37 -9.93 -12.08
C THR A 134 24.18 -11.34 -11.52
N PRO A 135 23.36 -11.55 -10.48
CA PRO A 135 23.03 -12.90 -10.01
C PRO A 135 22.05 -13.58 -10.99
N THR A 136 22.35 -14.82 -11.36
CA THR A 136 21.50 -15.64 -12.23
C THR A 136 20.29 -16.20 -11.44
N PRO A 137 19.05 -16.14 -11.96
CA PRO A 137 17.92 -16.80 -11.33
C PRO A 137 18.11 -18.32 -11.33
N THR A 138 17.71 -18.98 -10.25
CA THR A 138 17.65 -20.45 -10.17
C THR A 138 16.19 -20.86 -9.95
N ASP A 139 15.64 -21.68 -10.86
CA ASP A 139 14.28 -22.22 -10.74
C ASP A 139 14.12 -23.06 -9.46
N GLY A 140 13.02 -22.87 -8.73
CA GLY A 140 12.65 -23.80 -7.65
C GLY A 140 11.66 -23.31 -6.59
N ALA A 141 10.36 -23.45 -6.88
CA ALA A 141 9.25 -23.56 -5.90
C ALA A 141 9.10 -22.45 -4.83
N HIS A 142 8.22 -21.49 -5.10
CA HIS A 142 7.72 -20.56 -4.07
C HIS A 142 6.81 -21.29 -3.06
N GLY A 143 7.36 -21.57 -1.87
CA GLY A 143 6.56 -21.91 -0.70
C GLY A 143 6.04 -20.64 -0.02
N THR A 144 4.78 -20.66 0.46
CA THR A 144 4.17 -19.52 1.16
C THR A 144 5.04 -19.07 2.34
N PRO A 145 5.50 -17.80 2.40
CA PRO A 145 6.40 -17.36 3.47
C PRO A 145 5.74 -17.39 4.85
N GLY A 146 6.27 -18.22 5.76
CA GLY A 146 6.02 -18.07 7.19
C GLY A 146 6.72 -16.83 7.77
N PRO A 147 6.46 -16.46 9.04
CA PRO A 147 7.00 -15.25 9.68
C PRO A 147 8.53 -15.27 9.96
N THR A 148 9.27 -16.17 9.29
CA THR A 148 10.73 -16.33 9.36
C THR A 148 11.37 -16.43 7.97
N GLY A 149 10.70 -15.92 6.93
CA GLY A 149 11.32 -15.70 5.62
C GLY A 149 12.55 -14.80 5.71
N THR A 150 13.51 -14.97 4.79
CA THR A 150 14.70 -14.11 4.71
C THR A 150 14.27 -12.68 4.41
N GLN A 151 14.55 -11.76 5.33
CA GLN A 151 14.27 -10.33 5.15
C GLN A 151 15.06 -9.78 3.96
N ALA A 152 14.44 -8.87 3.20
CA ALA A 152 15.13 -8.17 2.13
C ALA A 152 16.19 -7.21 2.70
N PRO A 153 17.32 -7.00 2.00
CA PRO A 153 18.27 -5.95 2.34
C PRO A 153 17.59 -4.58 2.37
N LEU A 154 17.83 -3.81 3.43
CA LEU A 154 17.30 -2.47 3.56
C LEU A 154 18.04 -1.48 2.63
N PRO A 155 17.34 -0.54 1.96
CA PRO A 155 17.99 0.54 1.24
C PRO A 155 18.73 1.49 2.21
N PRO A 156 19.66 2.34 1.72
CA PRO A 156 20.32 3.34 2.55
C PRO A 156 19.33 4.37 3.10
N GLY A 157 19.34 4.59 4.41
CA GLY A 157 18.54 5.63 5.06
C GLY A 157 18.52 5.46 6.58
N LYS A 158 17.77 6.32 7.27
CA LYS A 158 17.55 6.17 8.72
C LYS A 158 16.50 5.08 8.94
N VAL A 159 16.90 3.95 9.53
CA VAL A 159 15.96 2.85 9.83
C VAL A 159 15.07 3.23 11.01
N VAL A 160 13.75 3.07 10.84
CA VAL A 160 12.70 3.32 11.83
C VAL A 160 11.75 2.13 11.93
N THR A 161 10.99 2.03 13.03
CA THR A 161 10.03 0.94 13.30
C THR A 161 8.89 1.46 14.17
N ALA A 162 7.67 0.94 13.99
CA ALA A 162 6.54 1.14 14.90
C ALA A 162 6.15 -0.19 15.59
N PRO A 163 5.38 -0.17 16.70
CA PRO A 163 4.82 -1.39 17.28
C PRO A 163 3.87 -2.11 16.30
N PRO A 164 4.04 -3.42 16.06
CA PRO A 164 3.13 -4.18 15.19
C PRO A 164 1.76 -4.44 15.87
N GLY A 165 0.82 -4.95 15.10
CA GLY A 165 -0.58 -5.15 15.50
C GLY A 165 -1.50 -4.03 15.01
N ILE A 166 -2.58 -3.79 15.75
CA ILE A 166 -3.68 -2.90 15.32
C ILE A 166 -3.25 -1.43 15.35
N GLN A 167 -3.31 -0.77 14.19
CA GLN A 167 -3.07 0.65 14.00
C GLN A 167 -4.42 1.38 13.87
N ASN A 168 -4.62 2.42 14.66
CA ASN A 168 -5.82 3.28 14.60
C ASN A 168 -5.50 4.70 14.12
N LYS A 169 -4.29 4.90 13.57
CA LYS A 169 -3.78 6.13 12.96
C LYS A 169 -2.72 5.72 11.91
N PRO A 170 -2.54 6.49 10.83
CA PRO A 170 -1.52 6.18 9.83
C PRO A 170 -0.12 6.16 10.45
N ILE A 171 0.72 5.24 10.00
CA ILE A 171 2.16 5.24 10.30
C ILE A 171 2.85 6.08 9.24
N VAL A 172 3.49 7.19 9.65
CA VAL A 172 4.25 8.04 8.73
C VAL A 172 5.68 7.51 8.61
N VAL A 173 6.14 7.32 7.38
CA VAL A 173 7.54 7.08 7.02
C VAL A 173 8.08 8.39 6.46
N HIS A 174 8.83 9.14 7.29
CA HIS A 174 9.24 10.50 6.92
C HIS A 174 10.31 10.51 5.81
N LYS A 175 10.56 11.70 5.25
CA LYS A 175 11.46 11.93 4.11
C LYS A 175 12.81 11.20 4.25
N GLY A 176 13.05 10.21 3.38
CA GLY A 176 14.29 9.43 3.36
C GLY A 176 14.48 8.43 4.52
N GLU A 177 13.45 8.16 5.31
CA GLU A 177 13.46 7.09 6.32
C GLU A 177 13.17 5.72 5.70
N VAL A 178 13.65 4.68 6.36
CA VAL A 178 13.42 3.29 5.99
C VAL A 178 12.66 2.61 7.12
N PHE A 179 11.36 2.39 6.92
CA PHE A 179 10.56 1.61 7.84
C PHE A 179 10.85 0.12 7.64
N ASP A 180 11.44 -0.53 8.65
CA ASP A 180 11.69 -1.97 8.63
C ASP A 180 10.67 -2.71 9.51
N GLY A 181 9.67 -3.30 8.86
CA GLY A 181 8.63 -4.09 9.50
C GLY A 181 9.11 -5.42 10.07
N LYS A 182 10.31 -5.91 9.70
CA LYS A 182 10.91 -7.17 10.19
C LYS A 182 10.02 -8.42 10.04
N GLY A 183 9.18 -8.45 9.01
CA GLY A 183 8.20 -9.50 8.75
C GLY A 183 6.98 -9.48 9.69
N GLN A 184 6.82 -8.42 10.50
CA GLN A 184 5.70 -8.28 11.42
C GLN A 184 4.43 -7.80 10.72
N LEU A 185 3.28 -8.14 11.31
CA LEU A 185 1.96 -7.76 10.83
C LEU A 185 1.52 -6.42 11.44
N TYR A 186 1.10 -5.49 10.57
CA TYR A 186 0.46 -4.23 10.90
C TYR A 186 -0.97 -4.29 10.36
N THR A 187 -1.95 -4.18 11.24
CA THR A 187 -3.36 -4.36 10.88
C THR A 187 -4.08 -3.04 11.00
N GLY A 188 -4.72 -2.56 9.93
CA GLY A 188 -5.57 -1.38 10.03
C GLY A 188 -6.82 -1.66 10.86
N GLY A 189 -7.09 -0.77 11.81
CA GLY A 189 -8.22 -0.82 12.73
C GLY A 189 -9.29 0.24 12.44
N PRO A 190 -10.37 0.27 13.24
CA PRO A 190 -11.52 1.16 13.00
C PRO A 190 -11.20 2.66 13.06
N GLY A 191 -10.03 3.07 13.56
CA GLY A 191 -9.54 4.45 13.44
C GLY A 191 -9.03 4.84 12.05
N LEU A 192 -8.85 3.87 11.14
CA LEU A 192 -8.46 4.08 9.75
C LEU A 192 -9.62 3.90 8.77
N GLY A 193 -10.49 2.91 9.01
CA GLY A 193 -11.58 2.60 8.11
C GLY A 193 -12.38 1.39 8.55
N ASP A 194 -13.40 1.04 7.77
CA ASP A 194 -14.25 -0.13 7.96
C ASP A 194 -13.93 -1.30 7.01
N GLY A 195 -13.02 -1.11 6.05
CA GLY A 195 -12.63 -2.11 5.05
C GLY A 195 -13.61 -2.22 3.89
N SER A 196 -14.55 -1.28 3.76
CA SER A 196 -15.44 -1.18 2.62
C SER A 196 -14.73 -0.57 1.39
N GLN A 197 -15.48 -0.32 0.32
CA GLN A 197 -15.02 0.44 -0.87
C GLN A 197 -15.33 1.94 -0.72
N ASN A 198 -15.27 2.47 0.50
CA ASN A 198 -15.50 3.89 0.79
C ASN A 198 -14.19 4.68 0.62
N GLU A 199 -14.20 5.64 -0.31
CA GLU A 199 -13.08 6.51 -0.69
C GLU A 199 -12.59 7.47 0.41
N HIS A 200 -13.07 7.36 1.66
CA HIS A 200 -12.75 8.28 2.77
C HIS A 200 -12.05 7.58 3.93
N GLN A 201 -11.56 6.37 3.70
CA GLN A 201 -10.67 5.68 4.61
C GLN A 201 -9.33 6.40 4.72
N GLN A 202 -8.55 6.07 5.75
CA GLN A 202 -7.23 6.61 5.99
C GLN A 202 -6.18 5.53 5.69
N PRO A 203 -5.00 5.90 5.15
CA PRO A 203 -3.95 4.94 4.88
C PRO A 203 -3.43 4.26 6.14
N LEU A 204 -2.96 3.02 6.01
CA LEU A 204 -2.18 2.35 7.05
C LEU A 204 -0.77 2.96 7.15
N PHE A 205 -0.18 3.32 6.02
CA PHE A 205 1.11 4.01 5.93
C PHE A 205 1.04 5.23 5.01
N VAL A 206 1.61 6.35 5.43
CA VAL A 206 1.94 7.49 4.56
C VAL A 206 3.45 7.52 4.36
N VAL A 207 3.91 7.47 3.11
CA VAL A 207 5.33 7.47 2.75
C VAL A 207 5.68 8.80 2.08
N GLU A 208 6.47 9.60 2.79
CA GLU A 208 7.02 10.86 2.27
C GLU A 208 8.12 10.61 1.22
N ASP A 209 8.51 11.67 0.51
CA ASP A 209 9.54 11.66 -0.53
C ASP A 209 10.88 10.99 -0.11
N GLY A 210 11.32 10.01 -0.89
CA GLY A 210 12.49 9.18 -0.63
C GLY A 210 12.30 8.11 0.46
N GLY A 211 11.12 8.03 1.08
CA GLY A 211 10.80 7.02 2.09
C GLY A 211 10.78 5.60 1.54
N SER A 212 11.06 4.62 2.38
CA SER A 212 11.03 3.19 2.03
C SER A 212 10.29 2.36 3.06
N LEU A 213 9.31 1.58 2.62
CA LEU A 213 8.58 0.59 3.42
C LEU A 213 9.15 -0.81 3.11
N CYS A 214 9.70 -1.49 4.10
CA CYS A 214 10.41 -2.76 3.90
C CYS A 214 9.94 -3.84 4.88
N ASN A 215 9.85 -5.08 4.42
CA ASN A 215 9.57 -6.26 5.27
C ASN A 215 8.27 -6.14 6.08
N VAL A 216 7.21 -5.54 5.54
CA VAL A 216 5.93 -5.34 6.23
C VAL A 216 4.90 -6.38 5.78
N ARG A 217 4.22 -7.02 6.74
CA ARG A 217 2.95 -7.70 6.47
C ARG A 217 1.81 -6.76 6.86
N MET A 218 0.78 -6.66 6.04
CA MET A 218 -0.33 -5.73 6.18
C MET A 218 -1.68 -6.37 5.83
N GLY A 219 -2.75 -5.73 6.28
CA GLY A 219 -4.14 -6.14 6.07
C GLY A 219 -5.06 -5.45 7.09
N GLY A 220 -6.34 -5.84 7.14
CA GLY A 220 -7.35 -5.17 7.98
C GLY A 220 -8.10 -4.10 7.19
N THR A 221 -8.38 -2.95 7.81
CA THR A 221 -9.13 -1.85 7.18
C THR A 221 -8.23 -0.67 6.81
N GLY A 222 -8.77 0.35 6.13
CA GLY A 222 -8.00 1.52 5.69
C GLY A 222 -7.63 1.48 4.20
N ASP A 223 -6.82 2.46 3.80
CA ASP A 223 -6.47 2.80 2.40
C ASP A 223 -5.00 2.42 2.09
N GLY A 224 -4.62 1.17 2.37
CA GLY A 224 -3.31 0.63 2.02
C GLY A 224 -2.08 1.48 2.43
N VAL A 225 -1.22 1.76 1.44
CA VAL A 225 0.03 2.55 1.57
C VAL A 225 -0.01 3.71 0.59
N HIS A 226 0.02 4.95 1.09
CA HIS A 226 0.07 6.15 0.25
C HIS A 226 1.51 6.59 0.00
N PHE A 227 1.88 6.76 -1.28
CA PHE A 227 3.13 7.36 -1.71
C PHE A 227 2.88 8.81 -2.12
N MET A 228 3.27 9.73 -1.23
CA MET A 228 3.17 11.15 -1.50
C MET A 228 4.11 11.61 -2.62
N ALA A 229 5.26 10.98 -2.78
CA ALA A 229 6.23 11.32 -3.81
C ALA A 229 7.08 10.10 -4.16
N SER A 230 8.37 10.29 -4.45
CA SER A 230 9.25 9.15 -4.74
C SER A 230 9.35 8.24 -3.53
N GLY A 231 9.40 6.92 -3.72
CA GLY A 231 9.47 6.00 -2.59
C GLY A 231 9.65 4.54 -3.00
N LYS A 232 9.78 3.66 -2.01
CA LYS A 232 9.95 2.22 -2.23
C LYS A 232 9.03 1.39 -1.33
N MET A 233 8.49 0.30 -1.86
CA MET A 233 7.86 -0.79 -1.11
C MET A 233 8.61 -2.08 -1.44
N VAL A 234 9.23 -2.73 -0.45
CA VAL A 234 10.17 -3.85 -0.70
C VAL A 234 9.88 -5.03 0.21
N ASN A 235 9.61 -6.21 -0.38
CA ASN A 235 9.33 -7.44 0.35
C ASN A 235 8.18 -7.26 1.36
N CYS A 236 7.09 -6.65 0.90
CA CYS A 236 5.89 -6.43 1.69
C CYS A 236 4.76 -7.36 1.22
N VAL A 237 3.89 -7.77 2.14
CA VAL A 237 2.75 -8.64 1.85
C VAL A 237 1.47 -7.98 2.33
N ASN A 238 0.56 -7.65 1.42
CA ASN A 238 -0.83 -7.38 1.79
C ASN A 238 -1.62 -8.69 1.75
N GLU A 239 -2.01 -9.17 2.94
CA GLU A 239 -2.65 -10.48 3.12
C GLU A 239 -4.12 -10.49 2.71
N ASP A 240 -4.77 -9.32 2.73
CA ASP A 240 -6.15 -9.10 2.33
C ASP A 240 -6.32 -7.60 2.02
N VAL A 241 -6.40 -7.25 0.73
CA VAL A 241 -6.50 -5.86 0.26
C VAL A 241 -7.91 -5.31 0.53
N SER A 242 -7.99 -4.12 1.13
CA SER A 242 -9.23 -3.48 1.58
C SER A 242 -9.92 -2.66 0.49
N GLU A 243 -9.66 -1.34 0.43
CA GLU A 243 -10.00 -0.51 -0.73
C GLU A 243 -9.03 -0.92 -1.85
N ASP A 244 -7.79 -0.48 -1.69
CA ASP A 244 -6.63 -0.82 -2.50
C ASP A 244 -5.39 -1.06 -1.60
N ALA A 245 -4.28 -1.46 -2.22
CA ALA A 245 -3.06 -1.82 -1.49
C ALA A 245 -2.03 -0.69 -1.46
N VAL A 246 -1.97 0.08 -2.55
CA VAL A 246 -1.02 1.17 -2.76
C VAL A 246 -1.71 2.30 -3.52
N THR A 247 -1.56 3.51 -3.02
CA THR A 247 -2.04 4.73 -3.68
C THR A 247 -0.84 5.60 -4.02
N ILE A 248 -0.75 6.04 -5.27
CA ILE A 248 0.21 7.04 -5.72
C ILE A 248 -0.51 8.37 -5.79
N ASP A 249 -0.03 9.38 -5.07
CA ASP A 249 -0.86 10.56 -4.84
C ASP A 249 -0.99 11.50 -6.04
N GLY A 250 -2.21 11.98 -6.24
CA GLY A 250 -2.54 13.15 -7.03
C GLY A 250 -2.43 14.42 -6.19
N GLN A 251 -2.83 15.57 -6.70
CA GLN A 251 -2.87 16.78 -5.86
C GLN A 251 -3.83 16.62 -4.67
N GLY A 252 -5.02 16.06 -4.92
CA GLY A 252 -6.12 16.04 -3.94
C GLY A 252 -5.83 15.23 -2.66
N ASN A 253 -5.35 13.99 -2.78
CA ASN A 253 -5.02 13.17 -1.61
C ASN A 253 -3.67 13.59 -0.97
N ARG A 254 -2.68 14.01 -1.76
CA ARG A 254 -1.40 14.54 -1.24
C ARG A 254 -1.57 15.71 -0.26
N GLU A 255 -2.52 16.61 -0.48
CA GLU A 255 -2.81 17.71 0.45
C GLU A 255 -3.33 17.20 1.81
N HIS A 256 -4.13 16.13 1.81
CA HIS A 256 -4.61 15.45 3.02
C HIS A 256 -3.49 14.69 3.73
N ASP A 257 -2.70 13.91 2.98
CA ASP A 257 -1.61 13.09 3.52
C ASP A 257 -0.43 13.94 4.03
N ALA A 258 -0.19 15.12 3.44
CA ALA A 258 0.71 16.13 4.00
C ALA A 258 0.23 16.66 5.36
N GLY A 259 -1.09 16.76 5.55
CA GLY A 259 -1.70 17.10 6.84
C GLY A 259 -1.52 16.01 7.90
N ILE A 260 -1.55 14.73 7.50
CA ILE A 260 -1.24 13.58 8.38
C ILE A 260 0.25 13.56 8.74
N ALA A 261 1.12 13.72 7.75
CA ALA A 261 2.57 13.66 7.89
C ALA A 261 3.17 14.88 8.61
N GLY A 262 2.48 16.04 8.54
CA GLY A 262 2.98 17.32 9.06
C GLY A 262 4.04 17.96 8.15
N CYS A 263 4.01 17.66 6.86
CA CYS A 263 4.99 18.09 5.86
C CYS A 263 4.37 19.01 4.79
N SER A 264 5.14 19.35 3.74
CA SER A 264 4.63 20.09 2.58
C SER A 264 4.04 19.11 1.54
N PRO A 265 2.92 19.43 0.89
CA PRO A 265 2.42 18.67 -0.26
C PRO A 265 3.18 18.97 -1.58
N GLU A 266 4.24 19.79 -1.55
CA GLU A 266 5.02 20.09 -2.75
C GLU A 266 5.91 18.91 -3.18
N VAL A 267 5.79 18.54 -4.46
CA VAL A 267 6.61 17.54 -5.13
C VAL A 267 7.43 18.19 -6.23
N SER A 268 8.71 17.80 -6.35
CA SER A 268 9.58 18.27 -7.41
C SER A 268 9.69 17.25 -8.53
N GLY A 269 9.26 17.63 -9.74
CA GLY A 269 9.26 16.74 -10.90
C GLY A 269 8.24 15.62 -10.80
N ARG A 270 8.49 14.52 -11.51
CA ARG A 270 7.68 13.31 -11.48
C ARG A 270 8.22 12.35 -10.40
N PRO A 271 7.42 11.95 -9.39
CA PRO A 271 7.77 10.89 -8.45
C PRO A 271 8.27 9.61 -9.11
N LYS A 272 9.20 8.91 -8.46
CA LYS A 272 9.51 7.52 -8.78
C LYS A 272 9.07 6.58 -7.65
N VAL A 273 8.11 5.70 -7.92
CA VAL A 273 7.63 4.68 -6.97
C VAL A 273 8.12 3.30 -7.40
N GLU A 274 8.78 2.58 -6.50
CA GLU A 274 9.29 1.23 -6.76
C GLU A 274 8.64 0.22 -5.81
N ILE A 275 7.82 -0.68 -6.35
CA ILE A 275 7.20 -1.81 -5.67
C ILE A 275 7.99 -3.07 -6.09
N ILE A 276 8.63 -3.74 -5.14
CA ILE A 276 9.67 -4.74 -5.42
C ILE A 276 9.51 -5.97 -4.53
N ASN A 277 9.38 -7.14 -5.15
CA ASN A 277 9.18 -8.44 -4.48
C ASN A 277 8.02 -8.45 -3.48
N CYS A 278 6.94 -7.71 -3.77
CA CYS A 278 5.76 -7.63 -2.92
C CYS A 278 4.71 -8.70 -3.28
N THR A 279 3.79 -8.97 -2.37
CA THR A 279 2.66 -9.88 -2.62
C THR A 279 1.36 -9.21 -2.21
N PHE A 280 0.35 -9.25 -3.08
CA PHE A 280 -0.96 -8.64 -2.85
C PHE A 280 -2.07 -9.67 -3.08
N LYS A 281 -3.02 -9.77 -2.16
CA LYS A 281 -4.07 -10.79 -2.19
C LYS A 281 -5.47 -10.20 -2.11
N ASN A 282 -6.41 -10.83 -2.80
CA ASN A 282 -7.86 -10.61 -2.67
C ASN A 282 -8.37 -9.18 -2.95
N ALA A 283 -7.68 -8.37 -3.77
CA ALA A 283 -8.16 -7.04 -4.10
C ALA A 283 -9.56 -7.09 -4.74
N ALA A 284 -10.52 -6.41 -4.10
CA ALA A 284 -11.90 -6.38 -4.57
C ALA A 284 -11.99 -5.71 -5.95
N ASP A 285 -11.40 -4.51 -6.08
CA ASP A 285 -11.15 -3.84 -7.34
C ASP A 285 -9.65 -3.77 -7.70
N LYS A 286 -8.90 -2.83 -7.12
CA LYS A 286 -7.57 -2.44 -7.60
C LYS A 286 -6.47 -2.76 -6.57
N VAL A 287 -5.28 -3.13 -7.05
CA VAL A 287 -4.09 -3.27 -6.18
C VAL A 287 -3.39 -1.92 -6.04
N VAL A 288 -3.12 -1.25 -7.16
CA VAL A 288 -2.52 0.09 -7.20
C VAL A 288 -3.49 1.08 -7.81
N GLN A 289 -3.81 2.14 -7.05
CA GLN A 289 -4.44 3.36 -7.54
C GLN A 289 -3.38 4.40 -7.85
N ASP A 290 -3.53 5.06 -8.99
CA ASP A 290 -2.61 6.09 -9.44
C ASP A 290 -3.37 7.39 -9.72
N ASN A 291 -3.24 8.34 -8.79
CA ASN A 291 -3.97 9.62 -8.80
C ASN A 291 -3.16 10.77 -9.43
N GLY A 292 -1.90 10.56 -9.83
CA GLY A 292 -1.06 11.64 -10.39
C GLY A 292 0.22 11.12 -11.05
N ALA A 293 0.76 11.89 -12.00
CA ALA A 293 1.88 11.47 -12.84
C ALA A 293 3.09 10.93 -12.03
N ALA A 294 3.45 9.67 -12.23
CA ALA A 294 4.58 8.99 -11.59
C ALA A 294 5.31 8.02 -12.54
N ASP A 295 6.62 7.86 -12.35
CA ASP A 295 7.37 6.74 -12.92
C ASP A 295 7.28 5.55 -11.95
N VAL A 296 6.66 4.45 -12.38
CA VAL A 296 6.37 3.32 -11.49
C VAL A 296 7.11 2.08 -11.95
N VAL A 297 7.73 1.37 -11.01
CA VAL A 297 8.32 0.05 -11.23
C VAL A 297 7.62 -0.96 -10.34
N MET A 298 7.12 -2.04 -10.94
CA MET A 298 6.67 -3.26 -10.26
C MET A 298 7.61 -4.39 -10.70
N SER A 299 8.40 -4.95 -9.77
CA SER A 299 9.46 -5.92 -10.10
C SER A 299 9.49 -7.12 -9.16
N GLY A 300 9.30 -8.32 -9.70
CA GLY A 300 9.23 -9.56 -8.90
C GLY A 300 7.95 -9.68 -8.05
N ASP A 301 6.94 -8.87 -8.32
CA ASP A 301 5.70 -8.83 -7.53
C ASP A 301 4.76 -10.00 -7.87
N THR A 302 3.98 -10.41 -6.87
CA THR A 302 2.92 -11.42 -7.02
C THR A 302 1.56 -10.82 -6.69
N VAL A 303 0.55 -11.10 -7.52
CA VAL A 303 -0.86 -10.75 -7.24
C VAL A 303 -1.69 -12.03 -7.27
N GLU A 304 -2.46 -12.25 -6.21
CA GLU A 304 -3.38 -13.39 -6.03
C GLU A 304 -4.81 -12.86 -5.86
N GLY A 305 -5.48 -12.58 -6.98
CA GLY A 305 -6.83 -12.04 -7.00
C GLY A 305 -6.86 -10.51 -7.00
N ALA A 306 -7.30 -9.94 -8.12
CA ALA A 306 -7.61 -8.52 -8.28
C ALA A 306 -8.66 -8.35 -9.39
N SER A 307 -9.36 -7.22 -9.46
CA SER A 307 -10.03 -6.85 -10.71
C SER A 307 -9.05 -6.16 -11.65
N LYS A 308 -8.28 -5.18 -11.14
CA LYS A 308 -7.23 -4.45 -11.85
C LYS A 308 -5.93 -4.51 -11.04
N VAL A 309 -4.77 -4.73 -11.66
CA VAL A 309 -3.50 -4.63 -10.91
C VAL A 309 -3.11 -3.15 -10.73
N PHE A 310 -3.07 -2.38 -11.81
CA PHE A 310 -2.75 -0.96 -11.78
C PHE A 310 -3.85 -0.16 -12.49
N ARG A 311 -4.36 0.88 -11.82
CA ARG A 311 -5.43 1.75 -12.32
C ARG A 311 -5.05 3.22 -12.15
N THR A 312 -4.88 3.95 -13.26
CA THR A 312 -4.90 5.42 -13.19
C THR A 312 -6.32 5.88 -12.82
N ASN A 313 -6.45 7.00 -12.12
CA ASN A 313 -7.76 7.51 -11.72
C ASN A 313 -8.73 7.63 -12.93
N GLY A 314 -10.00 7.32 -12.70
CA GLY A 314 -11.00 7.13 -13.76
C GLY A 314 -11.40 8.42 -14.44
N GLY A 315 -11.41 8.43 -15.77
CA GLY A 315 -11.79 9.61 -16.56
C GLY A 315 -10.80 10.79 -16.52
N HIS A 316 -9.72 10.70 -15.73
CA HIS A 316 -8.66 11.70 -15.68
C HIS A 316 -7.73 11.57 -16.89
N ALA A 317 -7.75 12.57 -17.77
CA ALA A 317 -6.93 12.60 -18.97
C ALA A 317 -5.53 13.23 -18.75
N ASP A 318 -5.31 13.82 -17.58
CA ASP A 318 -4.12 14.57 -17.17
C ASP A 318 -3.00 13.71 -16.55
N ILE A 319 -3.27 12.43 -16.28
CA ILE A 319 -2.29 11.51 -15.68
C ILE A 319 -1.30 11.00 -16.74
N ASP A 320 -0.02 11.29 -16.51
CA ASP A 320 1.12 10.96 -17.37
C ASP A 320 2.11 10.06 -16.60
N SER A 321 1.60 8.91 -16.16
CA SER A 321 2.33 7.91 -15.38
C SER A 321 2.90 6.80 -16.25
N HIS A 322 4.17 6.46 -16.07
CA HIS A 322 4.90 5.50 -16.92
C HIS A 322 5.25 4.27 -16.09
N LEU A 323 4.46 3.21 -16.26
CA LEU A 323 4.58 1.95 -15.52
C LEU A 323 5.55 0.97 -16.21
N GLN A 324 6.41 0.33 -15.43
CA GLN A 324 7.23 -0.80 -15.84
C GLN A 324 6.87 -2.01 -14.97
N VAL A 325 6.45 -3.12 -15.58
CA VAL A 325 6.19 -4.39 -14.90
C VAL A 325 7.19 -5.41 -15.40
N GLU A 326 8.02 -5.94 -14.49
CA GLU A 326 9.05 -6.92 -14.85
C GLU A 326 9.13 -8.12 -13.89
N ASN A 327 9.21 -9.33 -14.45
CA ASN A 327 9.38 -10.58 -13.69
C ASN A 327 8.26 -10.89 -12.68
N CYS A 328 7.05 -10.36 -12.91
CA CYS A 328 5.90 -10.50 -12.00
C CYS A 328 5.00 -11.70 -12.37
N GLU A 329 4.24 -12.20 -11.39
CA GLU A 329 3.20 -13.20 -11.57
C GLU A 329 1.84 -12.72 -11.03
N PHE A 330 0.90 -12.41 -11.92
CA PHE A 330 -0.41 -11.84 -11.58
C PHE A 330 -1.53 -12.82 -11.95
N ASN A 331 -2.04 -13.55 -10.96
CA ASN A 331 -3.06 -14.58 -11.12
C ASN A 331 -4.42 -14.13 -10.56
N GLN A 332 -5.50 -14.71 -11.09
CA GLN A 332 -6.89 -14.41 -10.77
C GLN A 332 -7.26 -12.93 -11.00
N VAL A 333 -6.70 -12.33 -12.05
CA VAL A 333 -7.00 -10.94 -12.46
C VAL A 333 -8.27 -10.91 -13.31
N LYS A 334 -9.31 -10.17 -12.90
CA LYS A 334 -10.65 -10.23 -13.53
C LYS A 334 -10.86 -9.30 -14.73
N GLU A 335 -10.12 -8.20 -14.82
CA GLU A 335 -10.24 -7.20 -15.91
C GLU A 335 -8.90 -6.98 -16.62
N ALA A 336 -7.93 -6.33 -15.97
CA ALA A 336 -6.68 -5.94 -16.63
C ALA A 336 -5.47 -5.85 -15.68
N VAL A 337 -4.26 -6.02 -16.23
CA VAL A 337 -3.04 -5.67 -15.48
C VAL A 337 -2.87 -4.15 -15.43
N PHE A 338 -2.91 -3.45 -16.56
CA PHE A 338 -2.89 -1.99 -16.60
C PHE A 338 -4.18 -1.42 -17.20
N ARG A 339 -4.88 -0.57 -16.46
CA ARG A 339 -6.10 0.10 -16.91
C ARG A 339 -5.92 1.62 -16.81
N THR A 340 -6.05 2.31 -17.94
CA THR A 340 -6.05 3.78 -17.99
C THR A 340 -7.13 4.31 -18.92
N ASP A 341 -7.58 5.53 -18.65
CA ASP A 341 -8.33 6.38 -19.60
C ASP A 341 -7.48 7.58 -20.05
N ALA A 342 -6.28 7.76 -19.49
CA ALA A 342 -5.39 8.87 -19.79
C ALA A 342 -4.56 8.56 -21.04
N PRO A 343 -4.45 9.48 -22.02
CA PRO A 343 -3.62 9.26 -23.21
C PRO A 343 -2.12 9.41 -22.95
N GLY A 344 -1.71 10.04 -21.83
CA GLY A 344 -0.30 10.21 -21.44
C GLY A 344 0.28 9.00 -20.70
N ALA A 345 -0.54 8.28 -19.95
CA ALA A 345 -0.08 7.15 -19.16
C ALA A 345 0.35 5.97 -20.06
N THR A 346 1.46 5.31 -19.75
CA THR A 346 2.02 4.22 -20.56
C THR A 346 2.46 3.06 -19.69
N VAL A 347 2.59 1.87 -20.31
CA VAL A 347 3.07 0.66 -19.64
C VAL A 347 4.05 -0.11 -20.51
N THR A 348 5.11 -0.61 -19.88
CA THR A 348 6.03 -1.61 -20.45
C THR A 348 5.92 -2.91 -19.65
N LEU A 349 5.65 -4.03 -20.32
CA LEU A 349 5.54 -5.36 -19.73
C LEU A 349 6.70 -6.25 -20.21
N ALA A 350 7.43 -6.86 -19.27
CA ALA A 350 8.53 -7.77 -19.57
C ALA A 350 8.53 -8.98 -18.62
N ASN A 351 8.65 -10.20 -19.15
CA ASN A 351 8.64 -11.43 -18.33
C ASN A 351 7.45 -11.49 -17.33
N LEU A 352 6.28 -11.00 -17.75
CA LEU A 352 5.05 -11.04 -16.97
C LEU A 352 4.31 -12.35 -17.25
N LYS A 353 3.93 -13.06 -16.20
CA LYS A 353 3.01 -14.20 -16.26
C LYS A 353 1.67 -13.77 -15.68
N THR A 354 0.59 -13.83 -16.47
CA THR A 354 -0.74 -13.44 -16.00
C THR A 354 -1.88 -14.15 -16.71
N ASP A 355 -2.98 -14.38 -15.99
CA ASP A 355 -4.25 -14.88 -16.52
C ASP A 355 -5.27 -13.77 -16.83
N ALA A 356 -4.88 -12.50 -16.67
CA ALA A 356 -5.74 -11.35 -16.95
C ALA A 356 -6.34 -11.41 -18.38
N PRO A 357 -7.66 -11.17 -18.56
CA PRO A 357 -8.30 -11.14 -19.87
C PRO A 357 -7.60 -10.19 -20.84
N ASP A 358 -7.39 -8.95 -20.40
CA ASP A 358 -6.52 -7.97 -21.05
C ASP A 358 -5.23 -7.78 -20.21
N GLU A 359 -4.09 -7.65 -20.86
CA GLU A 359 -2.88 -7.17 -20.18
C GLU A 359 -2.95 -5.65 -20.04
N VAL A 360 -3.49 -4.97 -21.05
CA VAL A 360 -3.67 -3.51 -21.06
C VAL A 360 -5.06 -3.14 -21.57
N ILE A 361 -5.72 -2.20 -20.91
CA ILE A 361 -6.88 -1.50 -21.46
C ILE A 361 -6.60 0.01 -21.42
N ALA A 362 -6.40 0.60 -22.59
CA ALA A 362 -5.98 1.99 -22.77
C ALA A 362 -6.72 2.68 -23.94
N PRO A 363 -6.69 4.02 -24.04
CA PRO A 363 -7.20 4.76 -25.20
C PRO A 363 -6.56 4.36 -26.54
N ASP A 364 -5.24 4.15 -26.57
CA ASP A 364 -4.48 3.76 -27.76
C ASP A 364 -3.48 2.63 -27.46
N ALA A 365 -3.32 1.70 -28.42
CA ALA A 365 -2.46 0.53 -28.25
C ALA A 365 -0.95 0.88 -28.18
N SER A 366 -0.53 2.04 -28.68
CA SER A 366 0.86 2.52 -28.56
C SER A 366 1.27 2.87 -27.13
N GLN A 367 0.31 3.01 -26.21
CA GLN A 367 0.57 3.17 -24.78
C GLN A 367 1.09 1.88 -24.11
N ALA A 368 1.05 0.74 -24.82
CA ALA A 368 1.45 -0.57 -24.32
C ALA A 368 2.67 -1.13 -25.07
N THR A 369 3.79 -1.29 -24.38
CA THR A 369 4.98 -1.99 -24.89
C THR A 369 5.08 -3.38 -24.27
N GLY A 370 5.29 -4.41 -25.09
CA GLY A 370 5.41 -5.81 -24.64
C GLY A 370 4.09 -6.55 -24.37
N ALA A 371 2.95 -5.84 -24.36
CA ALA A 371 1.63 -6.44 -24.24
C ALA A 371 1.20 -7.18 -25.52
N THR A 372 0.44 -8.26 -25.32
CA THR A 372 -0.15 -9.13 -26.36
C THR A 372 -1.67 -9.09 -26.36
N ARG A 373 -2.29 -8.78 -25.21
CA ARG A 373 -3.74 -8.61 -25.05
C ARG A 373 -4.05 -7.16 -24.68
N ILE A 374 -4.45 -6.37 -25.68
CA ILE A 374 -4.74 -4.95 -25.53
C ILE A 374 -6.20 -4.70 -25.88
N GLY A 375 -6.98 -4.28 -24.90
CA GLY A 375 -8.37 -3.90 -25.02
C GLY A 375 -8.59 -2.38 -25.02
N HIS A 376 -9.82 -1.97 -25.25
CA HIS A 376 -10.28 -0.60 -25.05
C HIS A 376 -11.65 -0.61 -24.37
N LYS A 377 -11.83 0.24 -23.35
CA LYS A 377 -13.08 0.43 -22.62
C LYS A 377 -13.21 1.92 -22.31
N ALA A 378 -14.34 2.52 -22.69
CA ALA A 378 -14.61 3.91 -22.33
C ALA A 378 -14.86 4.03 -20.82
N TYR A 379 -14.53 5.19 -20.25
CA TYR A 379 -14.95 5.54 -18.89
C TYR A 379 -16.48 5.68 -18.83
N SER A 380 -17.11 5.12 -17.80
CA SER A 380 -18.57 5.01 -17.66
C SER A 380 -19.19 5.94 -16.61
N GLY A 381 -18.35 6.65 -15.84
CA GLY A 381 -18.62 6.83 -14.41
C GLY A 381 -18.14 5.60 -13.66
#